data_AF-A0A811N6L9-F1
#
_entry.id   AF-A0A811N6L9-F1
#
_cell.length_a   1.000
_cell.length_b   1.000
_cell.length_c   1.000
_cell.angle_alpha   90.00
_cell.angle_beta   90.00
_cell.angle_gamma   90.00
#
_symmetry.space_group_name_H-M   'P 1'
#
loop_
_entity.id
_entity.type
_entity.pdbx_description
1 polymer ?
#
loop_
_entity_poly.entity_id
_entity_poly.type
_entity_poly.pdbx_seq_one_letter_code
_entity_poly.pdbx_strand_id
1 'polypeptide(L)'
;MAAALPPPEAAAGAARVGLLYDERMCAHATPDGEDHPENPERLRAIWRKLNDEGVVSRCVVLEAKEAEDKHIASVHSQNHIKLIKKISSKTYDSRRNKIAKKFNSVYFNKGSSESALLAAGSVLEVAEKVAAGELSSAIALVRPPGHHAEHDKAMGFCLFNNVAVAANYLLN
;
A
#
# COMPACT_ATOMS: atom_id res chain seq x y z
N MET A 1 -2.23 28.79 42.23
CA MET A 1 -1.80 27.87 41.17
C MET A 1 -3.04 27.36 40.46
N ALA A 2 -3.33 27.87 39.26
CA ALA A 2 -4.44 27.38 38.47
C ALA A 2 -4.04 26.02 37.87
N ALA A 3 -4.78 24.96 38.21
CA ALA A 3 -4.61 23.67 37.59
C ALA A 3 -4.90 23.81 36.07
N ALA A 4 -3.98 23.34 35.24
CA ALA A 4 -4.18 23.29 33.81
C ALA A 4 -5.39 22.41 33.49
N LEU A 5 -6.29 22.93 32.66
CA LEU A 5 -7.43 22.16 32.16
C LEU A 5 -6.89 20.94 31.39
N PRO A 6 -7.50 19.75 31.57
CA PRO A 6 -7.15 18.58 30.78
C PRO A 6 -7.32 18.89 29.28
N PRO A 7 -6.53 18.25 28.40
CA PRO A 7 -6.71 18.41 26.96
C PRO A 7 -8.15 18.03 26.59
N PRO A 8 -8.77 18.72 25.61
CA PRO A 8 -10.13 18.41 25.20
C PRO A 8 -10.19 16.95 24.75
N GLU A 9 -11.07 16.17 25.38
CA GLU A 9 -11.47 14.86 24.89
C GLU A 9 -11.84 15.00 23.40
N ALA A 10 -11.23 14.18 22.56
CA ALA A 10 -11.57 14.12 21.15
C ALA A 10 -13.08 13.92 21.03
N ALA A 11 -13.78 14.91 20.48
CA ALA A 11 -15.23 14.90 20.40
C ALA A 11 -15.73 13.62 19.71
N ALA A 12 -16.36 12.73 20.48
CA ALA A 12 -17.23 11.70 19.94
C ALA A 12 -18.34 12.41 19.15
N GLY A 13 -18.40 12.27 17.81
CA GLY A 13 -19.50 12.90 17.08
C GLY A 13 -19.47 13.03 15.56
N ALA A 14 -18.39 12.72 14.84
CA ALA A 14 -18.45 12.67 13.38
C ALA A 14 -17.86 11.36 12.88
N ALA A 15 -18.66 10.56 12.17
CA ALA A 15 -18.15 9.42 11.42
C ALA A 15 -17.17 9.93 10.37
N ARG A 16 -15.88 9.81 10.66
CA ARG A 16 -14.80 10.23 9.76
C ARG A 16 -14.41 9.04 8.91
N VAL A 17 -14.53 9.19 7.59
CA VAL A 17 -14.06 8.21 6.61
C VAL A 17 -12.62 8.59 6.24
N GLY A 18 -11.68 7.70 6.50
CA GLY A 18 -10.30 7.85 6.04
C GLY A 18 -10.16 7.57 4.55
N LEU A 19 -9.31 8.33 3.88
CA LEU A 19 -8.94 8.08 2.49
C LEU A 19 -7.43 8.21 2.35
N LEU A 20 -6.78 7.19 1.81
CA LEU A 20 -5.34 7.18 1.61
C LEU A 20 -5.01 6.98 0.13
N TYR A 21 -4.17 7.88 -0.39
CA TYR A 21 -3.64 7.86 -1.75
C TYR A 21 -2.18 8.32 -1.72
N ASP A 22 -1.32 7.73 -2.54
CA ASP A 22 0.03 8.23 -2.76
C ASP A 22 0.48 8.00 -4.21
N GLU A 23 0.87 9.09 -4.88
CA GLU A 23 1.34 9.08 -6.26
C GLU A 23 2.62 8.26 -6.43
N ARG A 24 3.44 8.09 -5.38
CA ARG A 24 4.67 7.27 -5.44
C ARG A 24 4.40 5.81 -5.79
N MET A 25 3.21 5.29 -5.48
CA MET A 25 2.77 3.96 -5.93
C MET A 25 2.67 3.84 -7.47
N CYS A 26 2.61 4.96 -8.19
CA CYS A 26 2.69 5.05 -9.65
C CYS A 26 4.07 4.87 -10.24
N ALA A 27 5.11 4.76 -9.41
CA ALA A 27 6.42 4.34 -9.87
C ALA A 27 6.45 2.86 -10.29
N HIS A 28 5.55 2.01 -9.76
CA HIS A 28 5.30 0.67 -10.32
C HIS A 28 4.42 0.78 -11.57
N ALA A 29 5.04 0.53 -12.71
CA ALA A 29 4.50 0.71 -14.05
C ALA A 29 5.14 -0.32 -14.98
N THR A 30 4.44 -0.67 -16.05
CA THR A 30 4.94 -1.68 -16.98
C THR A 30 6.28 -1.29 -17.59
N PRO A 31 7.21 -2.26 -17.72
CA PRO A 31 8.44 -2.03 -18.45
C PRO A 31 8.12 -1.61 -19.89
N ASP A 32 8.91 -0.68 -20.40
CA ASP A 32 8.97 -0.33 -21.83
C ASP A 32 7.64 0.15 -22.47
N GLY A 33 6.66 0.55 -21.66
CA GLY A 33 5.40 1.14 -22.14
C GLY A 33 4.40 0.13 -22.71
N GLU A 34 4.56 -1.16 -22.41
CA GLU A 34 3.59 -2.19 -22.81
C GLU A 34 2.19 -1.90 -22.25
N ASP A 35 1.17 -2.11 -23.08
CA ASP A 35 -0.23 -2.05 -22.66
C ASP A 35 -0.52 -3.23 -21.74
N HIS A 36 -0.90 -2.93 -20.50
CA HIS A 36 -1.13 -3.92 -19.47
C HIS A 36 -2.27 -3.47 -18.57
N PRO A 37 -3.17 -4.40 -18.19
CA PRO A 37 -4.36 -4.04 -17.42
C PRO A 37 -3.99 -3.47 -16.05
N GLU A 38 -2.91 -3.95 -15.42
CA GLU A 38 -2.39 -3.37 -14.18
C GLU A 38 -1.36 -2.28 -14.50
N ASN A 39 -1.79 -1.02 -14.41
CA ASN A 39 -0.97 0.14 -14.75
C ASN A 39 -1.27 1.35 -13.82
N PRO A 40 -0.45 2.42 -13.89
CA PRO A 40 -0.61 3.58 -13.00
C PRO A 40 -1.92 4.35 -13.11
N GLU A 41 -2.53 4.38 -14.29
CA GLU A 41 -3.77 5.13 -14.50
C GLU A 41 -4.94 4.56 -13.72
N ARG A 42 -4.90 3.27 -13.31
CA ARG A 42 -5.92 2.69 -12.43
C ARG A 42 -6.11 3.50 -11.14
N LEU A 43 -5.01 3.89 -10.49
CA LEU A 43 -5.10 4.63 -9.23
C LEU A 43 -5.40 6.10 -9.46
N ARG A 44 -4.72 6.71 -10.44
CA ARG A 44 -4.92 8.13 -10.78
C ARG A 44 -6.36 8.40 -11.22
N ALA A 45 -6.96 7.50 -12.01
CA ALA A 45 -8.33 7.65 -12.46
C ALA A 45 -9.32 7.63 -11.28
N ILE A 46 -9.14 6.72 -10.31
CA ILE A 46 -9.96 6.70 -9.09
C ILE A 46 -9.77 8.00 -8.32
N TRP A 47 -8.52 8.42 -8.08
CA TRP A 47 -8.24 9.64 -7.32
C TRP A 47 -8.81 10.90 -7.98
N ARG A 48 -8.63 11.07 -9.30
CA ARG A 48 -9.24 12.16 -10.06
C ARG A 48 -10.76 12.16 -9.92
N LYS A 49 -11.41 11.01 -10.14
CA LYS A 49 -12.87 10.90 -10.02
C LYS A 49 -13.36 11.25 -8.61
N LEU A 50 -12.68 10.81 -7.56
CA LEU A 50 -13.04 11.15 -6.18
C LEU A 50 -12.86 12.65 -5.88
N ASN A 51 -11.86 13.30 -6.47
CA ASN A 51 -11.68 14.76 -6.36
C ASN A 51 -12.77 15.52 -7.10
N ASP A 52 -13.04 15.15 -8.37
CA ASP A 52 -14.03 15.79 -9.22
C ASP A 52 -15.44 15.75 -8.60
N GLU A 53 -15.76 14.66 -7.90
CA GLU A 53 -17.03 14.46 -7.19
C GLU A 53 -17.04 15.05 -5.76
N GLY A 54 -15.98 15.76 -5.35
CA GLY A 54 -15.87 16.33 -4.00
C GLY A 54 -15.92 15.29 -2.87
N VAL A 55 -15.52 14.04 -3.13
CA VAL A 55 -15.43 12.99 -2.11
C VAL A 55 -14.22 13.22 -1.22
N VAL A 56 -13.07 13.57 -1.81
CA VAL A 56 -11.81 13.77 -1.08
C VAL A 56 -11.94 14.84 0.01
N SER A 57 -12.62 15.95 -0.28
CA SER A 57 -12.83 17.04 0.69
C SER A 57 -13.75 16.68 1.86
N ARG A 58 -14.48 15.56 1.77
CA ARG A 58 -15.35 15.03 2.84
C ARG A 58 -14.65 13.94 3.66
N CYS A 59 -13.46 13.50 3.26
CA CYS A 59 -12.69 12.46 3.92
C CYS A 59 -11.54 13.04 4.75
N VAL A 60 -11.06 12.25 5.71
CA VAL A 60 -9.76 12.50 6.35
C VAL A 60 -8.68 11.91 5.47
N VAL A 61 -7.92 12.75 4.78
CA VAL A 61 -6.82 12.31 3.91
C VAL A 61 -5.61 11.92 4.77
N LEU A 62 -5.12 10.70 4.58
CA LEU A 62 -3.99 10.14 5.32
C LEU A 62 -2.73 10.08 4.44
N GLU A 63 -1.57 10.15 5.09
CA GLU A 63 -0.27 10.00 4.44
C GLU A 63 0.13 8.52 4.35
N ALA A 64 0.69 8.11 3.21
CA ALA A 64 1.23 6.77 3.06
C ALA A 64 2.59 6.63 3.74
N LYS A 65 2.77 5.52 4.43
CA LYS A 65 4.04 5.10 5.03
C LYS A 65 4.46 3.76 4.44
N GLU A 66 5.76 3.52 4.38
CA GLU A 66 6.28 2.20 4.02
C GLU A 66 6.05 1.21 5.17
N ALA A 67 5.60 0.00 4.86
CA ALA A 67 5.53 -1.06 5.85
C ALA A 67 6.94 -1.46 6.32
N GLU A 68 7.12 -1.59 7.64
CA GLU A 68 8.34 -2.14 8.20
C GLU A 68 8.50 -3.63 7.86
N ASP A 69 9.74 -4.08 7.66
CA ASP A 69 10.08 -5.47 7.31
C ASP A 69 9.48 -6.48 8.31
N LYS A 70 9.39 -6.13 9.61
CA LYS A 70 8.82 -7.00 10.65
C LYS A 70 7.35 -7.33 10.41
N HIS A 71 6.57 -6.38 9.90
CA HIS A 71 5.15 -6.59 9.62
C HIS A 71 4.96 -7.45 8.37
N ILE A 72 5.78 -7.21 7.34
CA ILE A 72 5.77 -8.03 6.12
C ILE A 72 6.21 -9.47 6.42
N ALA A 73 7.24 -9.63 7.27
CA ALA A 73 7.79 -10.92 7.69
C ALA A 73 6.81 -11.79 8.49
N SER A 74 5.71 -11.19 8.97
CA SER A 74 4.64 -11.92 9.64
C SER A 74 3.82 -12.78 8.68
N VAL A 75 3.87 -12.50 7.37
CA VAL A 75 3.17 -13.24 6.30
C VAL A 75 4.13 -13.80 5.26
N HIS A 76 5.21 -13.09 4.96
CA HIS A 76 6.13 -13.42 3.86
C HIS A 76 7.47 -13.94 4.37
N SER A 77 8.07 -14.87 3.64
CA SER A 77 9.41 -15.37 3.93
C SER A 77 10.46 -14.25 3.76
N GLN A 78 11.53 -14.34 4.54
CA GLN A 78 12.68 -13.43 4.42
C GLN A 78 13.30 -13.42 3.02
N ASN A 79 13.23 -14.54 2.29
CA ASN A 79 13.75 -14.65 0.94
C ASN A 79 12.90 -13.84 -0.05
N HIS A 80 11.57 -13.90 0.08
CA HIS A 80 10.65 -13.11 -0.74
C HIS A 80 10.81 -11.61 -0.48
N ILE A 81 10.88 -11.20 0.78
CA ILE A 81 11.13 -9.80 1.16
C ILE A 81 12.44 -9.30 0.54
N LYS A 82 13.53 -10.07 0.70
CA LYS A 82 14.83 -9.73 0.10
C LYS A 82 14.76 -9.64 -1.42
N LEU A 83 13.99 -10.51 -2.08
CA LEU A 83 13.79 -10.45 -3.53
C LEU A 83 13.11 -9.14 -3.93
N ILE A 84 11.96 -8.82 -3.33
CA ILE A 84 11.17 -7.61 -3.64
C ILE A 84 11.94 -6.32 -3.31
N LYS A 85 12.77 -6.31 -2.25
CA LYS A 85 13.64 -5.16 -1.97
C LYS A 85 14.79 -5.04 -2.98
N LYS A 86 15.39 -6.17 -3.38
CA LYS A 86 16.51 -6.19 -4.32
C LYS A 86 16.11 -5.88 -5.76
N ILE A 87 14.87 -6.16 -6.17
CA ILE A 87 14.47 -5.85 -7.53
C ILE A 87 14.68 -4.37 -7.82
N SER A 88 14.57 -3.43 -6.86
CA SER A 88 14.67 -1.97 -7.10
C SER A 88 16.08 -1.38 -7.31
N SER A 89 17.08 -2.20 -7.65
CA SER A 89 18.44 -1.70 -8.00
C SER A 89 18.41 -0.56 -9.02
N LYS A 90 19.17 0.52 -8.78
CA LYS A 90 19.20 1.75 -9.60
C LYS A 90 19.66 1.53 -11.06
N THR A 91 20.37 0.44 -11.33
CA THR A 91 20.75 0.04 -12.68
C THR A 91 19.62 -0.73 -13.36
N TYR A 92 19.31 -0.39 -14.62
CA TYR A 92 18.43 -1.22 -15.45
C TYR A 92 19.03 -2.62 -15.50
N ASP A 93 18.26 -3.57 -15.01
CA ASP A 93 18.74 -4.91 -14.78
C ASP A 93 17.88 -5.87 -15.60
N SER A 94 18.43 -6.34 -16.73
CA SER A 94 17.80 -7.37 -17.56
C SER A 94 17.42 -8.62 -16.76
N ARG A 95 18.00 -8.82 -15.57
CA ARG A 95 17.59 -9.87 -14.63
C ARG A 95 16.17 -9.68 -14.11
N ARG A 96 15.62 -8.46 -14.02
CA ARG A 96 14.22 -8.21 -13.59
C ARG A 96 13.22 -8.94 -14.48
N ASN A 97 13.36 -8.82 -15.80
CA ASN A 97 12.48 -9.51 -16.74
C ASN A 97 12.66 -11.03 -16.66
N LYS A 98 13.90 -11.52 -16.49
CA LYS A 98 14.17 -12.95 -16.29
C LYS A 98 13.58 -13.49 -14.97
N ILE A 99 13.60 -12.69 -13.91
CA ILE A 99 13.01 -13.01 -12.61
C ILE A 99 11.48 -12.99 -12.71
N ALA A 100 10.91 -11.94 -13.29
CA ALA A 100 9.46 -11.79 -13.52
C ALA A 100 8.88 -13.00 -14.25
N LYS A 101 9.55 -13.50 -15.30
CA LYS A 101 9.16 -14.70 -16.06
C LYS A 101 9.09 -16.00 -15.24
N LYS A 102 9.67 -16.05 -14.04
CA LYS A 102 9.55 -17.19 -13.12
C LYS A 102 8.27 -17.16 -12.29
N PHE A 103 7.59 -16.01 -12.26
CA PHE A 103 6.33 -15.81 -11.55
C PHE A 103 5.17 -15.82 -12.54
N ASN A 104 3.97 -16.10 -12.02
CA ASN A 104 2.77 -16.09 -12.85
C ASN A 104 2.17 -14.69 -12.87
N SER A 105 2.20 -14.05 -14.05
CA SER A 105 1.56 -12.75 -14.30
C SER A 105 2.07 -11.65 -13.36
N VAL A 106 3.38 -11.41 -13.36
CA VAL A 106 4.03 -10.35 -12.56
C VAL A 106 5.03 -9.62 -13.44
N TYR A 107 5.15 -8.31 -13.27
CA TYR A 107 6.21 -7.50 -13.86
C TYR A 107 6.97 -6.74 -12.77
N PHE A 108 8.20 -6.32 -13.06
CA PHE A 108 9.04 -5.57 -12.12
C PHE A 108 9.68 -4.37 -12.79
N ASN A 109 9.73 -3.25 -12.07
CA ASN A 109 10.49 -2.07 -12.47
C ASN A 109 11.16 -1.42 -11.25
N LYS A 110 11.88 -0.32 -11.44
CA LYS A 110 12.64 0.34 -10.36
C LYS A 110 11.78 0.86 -9.21
N GLY A 111 10.50 1.16 -9.46
CA GLY A 111 9.56 1.61 -8.44
C GLY A 111 8.83 0.47 -7.72
N SER A 112 8.94 -0.78 -8.17
CA SER A 112 8.20 -1.92 -7.62
C SER A 112 8.37 -2.11 -6.11
N SER A 113 9.59 -1.96 -5.56
CA SER A 113 9.79 -2.15 -4.11
C SER A 113 9.13 -1.04 -3.31
N GLU A 114 9.40 0.23 -3.65
CA GLU A 114 8.83 1.38 -2.94
C GLU A 114 7.30 1.32 -3.00
N SER A 115 6.75 1.08 -4.18
CA SER A 115 5.30 0.97 -4.36
C SER A 115 4.69 -0.17 -3.55
N ALA A 116 5.34 -1.35 -3.48
CA ALA A 116 4.86 -2.48 -2.69
C ALA A 116 4.92 -2.21 -1.17
N LEU A 117 5.98 -1.56 -0.70
CA LEU A 117 6.13 -1.17 0.71
C LEU A 117 5.09 -0.12 1.11
N LEU A 118 4.88 0.89 0.26
CA LEU A 118 3.84 1.90 0.44
C LEU A 118 2.44 1.27 0.42
N ALA A 119 2.17 0.35 -0.51
CA ALA A 119 0.87 -0.32 -0.59
C ALA A 119 0.56 -1.11 0.69
N ALA A 120 1.51 -1.90 1.19
CA ALA A 120 1.34 -2.63 2.44
C ALA A 120 1.19 -1.69 3.65
N GLY A 121 2.04 -0.66 3.75
CA GLY A 121 2.03 0.28 4.88
C GLY A 121 0.80 1.18 4.90
N SER A 122 0.26 1.52 3.73
CA SER A 122 -1.00 2.25 3.60
C SER A 122 -2.19 1.45 4.13
N VAL A 123 -2.24 0.14 3.83
CA VAL A 123 -3.29 -0.74 4.36
C VAL A 123 -3.14 -0.91 5.87
N LEU A 124 -1.92 -1.01 6.39
CA LEU A 124 -1.65 -1.02 7.84
C LEU A 124 -2.15 0.26 8.52
N GLU A 125 -1.78 1.43 8.01
CA GLU A 125 -2.15 2.74 8.59
C GLU A 125 -3.68 2.91 8.68
N VAL A 126 -4.41 2.61 7.60
CA VAL A 126 -5.88 2.75 7.63
C VAL A 126 -6.52 1.73 8.56
N ALA A 127 -5.99 0.51 8.62
CA ALA A 127 -6.53 -0.56 9.45
C ALA A 127 -6.32 -0.26 10.94
N GLU A 128 -5.13 0.23 11.31
CA GLU A 128 -4.79 0.65 12.67
C GLU A 128 -5.69 1.79 13.15
N LYS A 129 -5.86 2.85 12.34
CA LYS A 129 -6.71 4.00 12.70
C LYS A 129 -8.18 3.63 12.89
N VAL A 130 -8.69 2.71 12.08
CA VAL A 130 -10.06 2.20 12.26
C VAL A 130 -10.15 1.34 13.52
N ALA A 131 -9.19 0.44 13.76
CA ALA A 131 -9.16 -0.42 14.94
C ALA A 131 -9.00 0.39 16.25
N ALA A 132 -8.25 1.49 16.22
CA ALA A 132 -8.08 2.42 17.34
C ALA A 132 -9.30 3.33 17.60
N GLY A 133 -10.32 3.30 16.73
CA GLY A 133 -11.50 4.17 16.83
C GLY A 133 -11.26 5.63 16.41
N GLU A 134 -10.09 5.95 15.85
CA GLU A 134 -9.79 7.29 15.29
C GLU A 134 -10.61 7.58 14.03
N LEU A 135 -10.96 6.53 13.28
CA LEU A 135 -11.78 6.56 12.08
C LEU A 135 -12.92 5.56 12.17
N SER A 136 -14.07 5.92 11.59
CA SER A 136 -15.23 5.01 11.53
C SER A 136 -15.10 3.94 10.44
N SER A 137 -14.41 4.28 9.35
CA SER A 137 -14.10 3.43 8.21
C SER A 137 -13.01 4.10 7.39
N ALA A 138 -12.37 3.37 6.49
CA ALA A 138 -11.36 3.95 5.61
C ALA A 138 -11.21 3.18 4.30
N ILE A 139 -10.68 3.85 3.27
CA ILE A 139 -10.27 3.26 2.00
C ILE A 139 -8.80 3.59 1.75
N ALA A 140 -7.96 2.58 1.56
CA ALA A 140 -6.61 2.73 1.05
C ALA A 140 -6.58 2.42 -0.46
N LEU A 141 -6.36 3.45 -1.26
CA LEU A 141 -6.17 3.32 -2.70
C LEU A 141 -4.70 2.95 -2.94
N VAL A 142 -4.42 1.67 -3.18
CA VAL A 142 -3.05 1.15 -3.24
C VAL A 142 -2.74 0.37 -4.50
N ARG A 143 -1.47 0.44 -4.94
CA ARG A 143 -0.88 -0.45 -5.95
C ARG A 143 0.61 -0.69 -5.64
N PRO A 144 1.18 -1.86 -5.94
CA PRO A 144 0.55 -3.05 -6.53
C PRO A 144 -0.54 -3.66 -5.64
N PRO A 145 -1.45 -4.48 -6.22
CA PRO A 145 -2.41 -5.26 -5.44
C PRO A 145 -1.69 -6.29 -4.56
N GLY A 146 -2.44 -7.00 -3.70
CA GLY A 146 -1.83 -7.91 -2.72
C GLY A 146 -2.43 -9.31 -2.58
N HIS A 147 -3.73 -9.50 -2.78
CA HIS A 147 -4.43 -10.73 -2.38
C HIS A 147 -3.93 -12.05 -3.01
N HIS A 148 -3.20 -12.01 -4.13
CA HIS A 148 -2.62 -13.20 -4.76
C HIS A 148 -1.18 -13.52 -4.29
N ALA A 149 -0.50 -12.62 -3.58
CA ALA A 149 0.86 -12.88 -3.11
C ALA A 149 0.85 -13.97 -2.03
N GLU A 150 1.62 -15.03 -2.27
CA GLU A 150 1.79 -16.15 -1.35
C GLU A 150 2.98 -15.90 -0.40
N HIS A 151 3.23 -16.83 0.54
CA HIS A 151 4.28 -16.71 1.55
C HIS A 151 5.68 -16.46 0.95
N ASP A 152 6.02 -17.10 -0.15
CA ASP A 152 7.36 -17.03 -0.76
C ASP A 152 7.34 -16.61 -2.23
N LYS A 153 6.19 -16.12 -2.73
CA LYS A 153 5.97 -15.94 -4.18
C LYS A 153 5.05 -14.76 -4.51
N ALA A 154 5.49 -13.94 -5.46
CA ALA A 154 4.64 -12.96 -6.14
C ALA A 154 3.75 -13.64 -7.20
N MET A 155 2.49 -13.19 -7.35
CA MET A 155 1.56 -13.78 -8.31
C MET A 155 0.46 -12.79 -8.66
N GLY A 156 -0.05 -12.81 -9.91
CA GLY A 156 -1.26 -12.08 -10.27
C GLY A 156 -1.15 -10.58 -9.96
N PHE A 157 -0.05 -9.97 -10.41
CA PHE A 157 0.35 -8.58 -10.16
C PHE A 157 0.67 -8.24 -8.70
N CYS A 158 0.48 -9.17 -7.76
CA CYS A 158 0.67 -8.94 -6.33
C CYS A 158 2.10 -9.21 -5.88
N LEU A 159 2.70 -8.25 -5.18
CA LEU A 159 4.08 -8.38 -4.67
C LEU A 159 4.11 -8.74 -3.19
N PHE A 160 3.33 -8.06 -2.37
CA PHE A 160 3.08 -8.43 -0.97
C PHE A 160 1.58 -8.52 -0.74
N ASN A 161 1.18 -9.41 0.17
CA ASN A 161 -0.21 -9.55 0.55
C ASN A 161 -0.61 -8.49 1.59
N ASN A 162 -0.95 -7.30 1.10
CA ASN A 162 -1.28 -6.12 1.92
C ASN A 162 -2.37 -6.43 2.97
N VAL A 163 -3.42 -7.16 2.58
CA VAL A 163 -4.55 -7.50 3.46
C VAL A 163 -4.14 -8.51 4.52
N ALA A 164 -3.40 -9.56 4.16
CA ALA A 164 -2.92 -10.54 5.14
C ALA A 164 -1.94 -9.91 6.14
N VAL A 165 -1.06 -9.01 5.69
CA VAL A 165 -0.13 -8.28 6.55
C VAL A 165 -0.89 -7.41 7.56
N ALA A 166 -1.91 -6.68 7.11
CA ALA A 166 -2.72 -5.86 8.00
C ALA A 166 -3.57 -6.68 8.97
N ALA A 167 -4.17 -7.78 8.52
CA ALA A 167 -4.91 -8.68 9.40
C ALA A 167 -4.01 -9.26 10.49
N ASN A 168 -2.80 -9.72 10.13
CA ASN A 168 -1.87 -10.27 11.10
C ASN A 168 -1.31 -9.20 12.05
N TYR A 169 -1.10 -7.97 11.58
CA TYR A 169 -0.71 -6.83 12.43
C TYR A 169 -1.76 -6.50 13.51
N LEU A 170 -3.05 -6.56 13.18
CA LEU A 170 -4.11 -6.24 14.14
C LEU A 170 -4.38 -7.38 15.14
N LEU A 171 -4.00 -8.61 14.81
CA LEU A 171 -4.23 -9.79 15.65
C LEU A 171 -3.11 -10.05 16.69
N ASN A 172 -1.94 -9.42 16.55
CA ASN A 172 -0.75 -9.67 17.37
C ASN A 172 -0.13 -8.38 17.89
#